data_AF-A0A1Y3BBG8-F1
#
_entry.id   AF-A0A1Y3BBG8-F1
#
_cell.length_a   1.000
_cell.length_b   1.000
_cell.length_c   1.000
_cell.angle_alpha   90.00
_cell.angle_beta   90.00
_cell.angle_gamma   90.00
#
_symmetry.space_group_name_H-M   'P 1'
#
loop_
_entity.id
_entity.type
_entity.pdbx_description
1 polymer ?
#
loop_
_entity_poly.entity_id
_entity_poly.type
_entity_poly.pdbx_seq_one_letter_code
_entity_poly.pdbx_strand_id
1 'polypeptide(L)'
;MKCLAQIFTVTIYHPVGTCKMGSPSDPTAVVDHELRVKNVRRLRVVDGSVMPRITSGNTNAPIIMIGEKASDLIRGFYVTPRMGFSNIINLYTNNIGIG
;
A
#
# COMPACT_ATOMS: atom_id res chain seq x y z
N MET A 1 -19.57 -24.75 10.57
CA MET A 1 -18.39 -24.51 9.70
C MET A 1 -17.12 -24.03 10.43
N LYS A 2 -17.11 -23.89 11.77
CA LYS A 2 -15.93 -23.38 12.53
C LYS A 2 -14.71 -24.31 12.49
N CYS A 3 -14.89 -25.61 12.71
CA CYS A 3 -13.81 -26.61 12.65
C CYS A 3 -13.15 -26.65 11.25
N LEU A 4 -13.96 -26.64 10.19
CA LEU A 4 -13.48 -26.63 8.81
C LEU A 4 -12.61 -25.38 8.53
N ALA A 5 -13.07 -24.19 8.96
CA ALA A 5 -12.29 -22.96 8.81
C ALA A 5 -10.96 -23.02 9.58
N GLN A 6 -10.91 -23.65 10.76
CA GLN A 6 -9.69 -23.70 11.57
C GLN A 6 -8.57 -24.56 10.95
N ILE A 7 -8.91 -25.57 10.14
CA ILE A 7 -7.91 -26.50 9.57
C ILE A 7 -7.62 -26.27 8.09
N PHE A 8 -8.53 -25.63 7.34
CA PHE A 8 -8.37 -25.38 5.90
C PHE A 8 -8.08 -23.91 5.53
N THR A 9 -7.97 -23.01 6.52
CA THR A 9 -7.55 -21.63 6.23
C THR A 9 -6.08 -21.61 5.81
N VAL A 10 -5.81 -21.01 4.66
CA VAL A 10 -4.46 -20.74 4.16
C VAL A 10 -4.36 -19.30 3.72
N THR A 11 -3.12 -18.79 3.65
CA THR A 11 -2.89 -17.51 2.97
C THR A 11 -3.09 -17.70 1.47
N ILE A 12 -3.63 -16.67 0.82
CA ILE A 12 -3.62 -16.55 -0.64
C ILE A 12 -2.43 -15.72 -1.13
N TYR A 13 -1.39 -15.59 -0.30
CA TYR A 13 -0.13 -14.92 -0.60
C TYR A 13 -0.23 -13.41 -0.84
N HIS A 14 -1.16 -12.75 -0.13
CA HIS A 14 -1.31 -11.28 -0.13
C HIS A 14 -0.96 -10.63 1.23
N PRO A 15 0.26 -10.83 1.80
CA PRO A 15 0.66 -10.16 3.03
C PRO A 15 0.92 -8.66 2.80
N VAL A 16 0.42 -7.81 3.71
CA VAL A 16 0.52 -6.35 3.61
C VAL A 16 0.60 -5.70 5.00
N GLY A 17 0.98 -4.43 5.08
CA GLY A 17 0.74 -3.58 6.25
C GLY A 17 1.77 -3.62 7.39
N THR A 18 2.86 -4.37 7.27
CA THR A 18 3.92 -4.45 8.31
C THR A 18 4.72 -3.14 8.48
N CYS A 19 4.72 -2.25 7.49
CA CYS A 19 5.31 -0.91 7.55
C CYS A 19 4.29 0.16 7.20
N LYS A 20 3.07 0.05 7.75
CA LYS A 20 1.93 0.85 7.30
C LYS A 20 2.22 2.36 7.26
N MET A 21 1.75 2.95 6.17
CA MET A 21 1.65 4.39 6.01
C MET A 21 0.57 4.96 6.93
N GLY A 22 0.79 6.16 7.47
CA GLY A 22 -0.21 6.83 8.30
C GLY A 22 0.09 8.30 8.58
N SER A 23 -0.78 8.91 9.39
CA SER A 23 -0.61 10.29 9.84
C SER A 23 0.71 10.46 10.61
N PRO A 24 1.36 11.64 10.57
CA PRO A 24 2.49 11.93 11.45
C PRO A 24 2.18 11.68 12.94
N SER A 25 0.94 11.96 13.37
CA SER A 25 0.45 11.74 14.74
C SER A 25 0.08 10.29 15.06
N ASP A 26 0.05 9.39 14.06
CA ASP A 26 -0.23 7.97 14.30
C ASP A 26 1.03 7.28 14.83
N PRO A 27 1.05 6.80 16.09
CA PRO A 27 2.22 6.16 16.68
C PRO A 27 2.50 4.77 16.09
N THR A 28 1.52 4.17 15.42
CA THR A 28 1.65 2.84 14.80
C THR A 28 2.08 2.90 13.33
N ALA A 29 2.16 4.10 12.74
CA ALA A 29 2.64 4.28 11.38
C ALA A 29 4.18 4.19 11.32
N VAL A 30 4.70 3.52 10.29
CA VAL A 30 6.15 3.38 10.04
C VAL A 30 6.64 4.36 8.98
N VAL A 31 5.81 4.61 7.96
CA VAL A 31 6.13 5.57 6.88
C VAL A 31 5.09 6.69 6.80
N ASP A 32 5.51 7.83 6.25
CA ASP A 32 4.62 8.93 5.90
C ASP A 32 3.97 8.76 4.52
N HIS A 33 3.14 9.73 4.11
CA HIS A 33 2.43 9.73 2.83
C HIS A 33 3.32 9.85 1.58
N GLU A 34 4.62 10.13 1.77
CA GLU A 34 5.63 10.14 0.73
C GLU A 34 6.57 8.93 0.81
N LEU A 35 6.13 7.88 1.54
CA LEU A 35 6.80 6.61 1.74
C LEU A 35 8.12 6.71 2.50
N ARG A 36 8.37 7.82 3.19
CA ARG A 36 9.60 8.04 3.98
C ARG A 36 9.47 7.38 5.33
N VAL A 37 10.51 6.68 5.75
CA VAL A 37 10.56 6.08 7.09
C VAL A 37 10.62 7.19 8.14
N LYS A 38 9.69 7.15 9.11
CA LYS A 38 9.64 8.15 10.19
C LYS A 38 10.96 8.17 10.95
N ASN A 39 11.46 9.37 11.23
CA ASN A 39 12.70 9.62 11.97
C ASN A 39 13.99 9.08 11.31
N VAL A 40 13.94 8.60 10.06
CA VAL A 40 15.12 8.13 9.32
C VAL A 40 15.27 8.94 8.04
N ARG A 41 16.47 9.48 7.83
CA ARG A 41 16.76 10.28 6.63
C ARG A 41 17.09 9.37 5.46
N ARG A 42 16.66 9.78 4.26
CA ARG A 42 17.02 9.15 2.97
C ARG A 42 16.66 7.67 2.85
N LEU A 43 15.63 7.21 3.57
CA LEU A 43 15.12 5.85 3.50
C LEU A 43 13.63 5.85 3.18
N ARG A 44 13.22 4.97 2.26
CA ARG A 44 11.83 4.73 1.89
C ARG A 44 11.54 3.23 1.87
N VAL A 45 10.29 2.87 2.11
CA VAL A 45 9.78 1.50 1.90
C VAL A 45 8.77 1.56 0.75
N VAL A 46 8.92 0.67 -0.24
CA VAL A 46 8.16 0.72 -1.50
C VAL A 46 7.73 -0.69 -1.90
N ASP A 47 6.74 -1.22 -1.18
CA ASP A 47 6.11 -2.52 -1.45
C ASP A 47 4.73 -2.61 -0.75
N GLY A 48 4.14 -3.80 -0.67
CA GLY A 48 2.84 -4.00 -0.01
C GLY A 48 2.83 -3.75 1.51
N SER A 49 3.98 -3.72 2.17
CA SER A 49 4.06 -3.47 3.62
C SER A 49 3.56 -2.08 4.01
N VAL A 50 3.60 -1.10 3.10
CA VAL A 50 3.16 0.28 3.39
C VAL A 50 1.64 0.44 3.35
N MET A 51 0.91 -0.54 2.81
CA MET A 51 -0.54 -0.46 2.70
C MET A 51 -1.20 -0.49 4.10
N PRO A 52 -1.96 0.53 4.50
CA PRO A 52 -2.61 0.55 5.82
C PRO A 52 -3.76 -0.45 5.96
N ARG A 53 -4.32 -0.89 4.83
CA ARG A 53 -5.34 -1.95 4.72
C ARG A 53 -5.13 -2.71 3.43
N ILE A 54 -5.44 -4.01 3.45
CA ILE A 54 -5.43 -4.84 2.25
C ILE A 54 -6.52 -4.38 1.26
N THR A 55 -6.22 -4.47 -0.03
CA THR A 55 -7.18 -4.21 -1.11
C THR A 55 -8.10 -5.42 -1.30
N SER A 56 -9.30 -5.21 -1.87
CA SER A 56 -10.22 -6.30 -2.21
C SER A 56 -9.72 -7.20 -3.34
N GLY A 57 -8.90 -6.66 -4.27
CA GLY A 57 -8.27 -7.40 -5.36
C GLY A 57 -6.86 -7.91 -5.04
N ASN A 58 -6.27 -8.63 -6.00
CA ASN A 58 -4.88 -9.10 -5.94
C ASN A 58 -3.91 -7.93 -5.69
N THR A 59 -2.97 -8.11 -4.76
CA THR A 59 -2.03 -7.06 -4.34
C THR A 59 -0.95 -6.73 -5.37
N ASN A 60 -0.80 -7.51 -6.44
CA ASN A 60 0.16 -7.26 -7.50
C ASN A 60 -0.04 -5.88 -8.14
N ALA A 61 -1.27 -5.57 -8.58
CA ALA A 61 -1.57 -4.27 -9.19
C ALA A 61 -1.35 -3.09 -8.22
N PRO A 62 -1.87 -3.10 -6.97
CA PRO A 62 -1.52 -2.11 -5.97
C PRO A 62 -0.01 -1.92 -5.76
N ILE A 63 0.76 -3.02 -5.66
CA ILE A 63 2.22 -2.93 -5.42
C ILE A 63 2.95 -2.28 -6.61
N ILE A 64 2.58 -2.63 -7.85
CA ILE A 64 3.13 -1.97 -9.04
C ILE A 64 2.84 -0.46 -8.98
N MET A 65 1.61 -0.06 -8.63
CA MET A 65 1.23 1.34 -8.51
C MET A 65 1.99 2.08 -7.41
N ILE A 66 2.31 1.41 -6.31
CA ILE A 66 3.16 1.96 -5.23
C ILE A 66 4.56 2.24 -5.78
N GLY A 67 5.11 1.33 -6.57
CA GLY A 67 6.39 1.49 -7.27
C GLY A 67 6.40 2.70 -8.21
N GLU A 68 5.39 2.81 -9.08
CA GLU A 68 5.24 3.96 -9.99
C GLU A 68 5.14 5.29 -9.22
N LYS A 69 4.31 5.34 -8.17
CA LYS A 69 4.19 6.54 -7.34
C LYS A 69 5.49 6.89 -6.63
N ALA A 70 6.25 5.89 -6.17
CA ALA A 70 7.55 6.12 -5.55
C ALA A 70 8.58 6.65 -6.57
N SER A 71 8.57 6.14 -7.80
CA SER A 71 9.43 6.63 -8.88
C SER A 71 9.21 8.12 -9.13
N ASP A 72 7.95 8.55 -9.23
CA ASP A 72 7.55 9.97 -9.34
C ASP A 72 8.09 10.81 -8.17
N LEU A 73 7.86 10.36 -6.93
CA LEU A 73 8.30 11.05 -5.71
C LEU A 73 9.83 11.17 -5.62
N ILE A 74 10.57 10.15 -6.09
CA ILE A 74 12.04 10.13 -6.05
C ILE A 74 12.62 11.03 -7.15
N ARG A 75 12.02 11.02 -8.34
CA ARG A 75 12.46 11.85 -9.47
C ARG A 75 12.01 13.31 -9.36
N GLY A 76 11.10 13.63 -8.43
CA GLY A 76 10.53 14.96 -8.27
C GLY A 76 9.45 15.30 -9.29
N PHE A 77 8.85 14.28 -9.93
CA PHE A 77 7.74 14.45 -10.86
C PHE A 77 6.42 14.50 -10.08
N TYR A 78 5.64 15.55 -10.29
CA TYR A 78 4.26 15.67 -9.80
C TYR A 78 3.29 15.42 -10.96
N VAL A 79 3.36 14.25 -11.60
CA VAL A 79 2.52 13.93 -12.79
C VAL A 79 1.13 13.45 -12.37
N THR A 80 0.99 12.89 -11.17
CA THR A 80 -0.32 12.62 -10.58
C THR A 80 -0.85 13.88 -9.89
N PRO A 81 -2.13 14.28 -10.07
CA PRO A 81 -2.75 15.30 -9.23
C PRO A 81 -2.49 14.97 -7.75
N ARG A 82 -2.60 15.93 -6.83
CA ARG A 82 -2.58 15.68 -5.36
C ARG A 82 -3.75 14.78 -4.92
N MET A 83 -3.92 13.62 -5.52
CA MET A 83 -4.81 12.56 -5.11
C MET A 83 -4.12 11.80 -3.99
N GLY A 84 -4.83 11.66 -2.86
CA GLY A 84 -4.40 10.77 -1.79
C GLY A 84 -4.18 9.36 -2.31
N PHE A 85 -3.27 8.62 -1.68
CA PHE A 85 -2.91 7.25 -2.02
C PHE A 85 -4.12 6.30 -2.16
N SER A 86 -5.17 6.53 -1.35
CA SER A 86 -6.46 5.84 -1.43
C SER A 86 -7.18 6.04 -2.76
N ASN A 87 -7.05 7.21 -3.40
CA ASN A 87 -7.65 7.50 -4.70
C ASN A 87 -6.87 6.86 -5.84
N ILE A 88 -5.54 6.75 -5.75
CA ILE A 88 -4.72 6.06 -6.77
C ILE A 88 -5.05 4.57 -6.78
N ILE A 89 -5.09 3.91 -5.62
CA ILE A 89 -5.46 2.50 -5.54
C ILE A 89 -6.87 2.30 -6.12
N ASN A 90 -7.85 3.11 -5.71
CA ASN A 90 -9.23 3.00 -6.18
C ASN A 90 -9.40 3.28 -7.68
N LEU A 91 -8.66 4.24 -8.26
CA LEU A 91 -8.76 4.57 -9.69
C LEU A 91 -8.30 3.42 -10.58
N TYR A 92 -7.27 2.68 -10.17
CA TYR A 92 -6.76 1.56 -10.96
C TYR A 92 -7.45 0.25 -10.62
N THR A 93 -7.84 -0.02 -9.37
CA THR A 93 -8.61 -1.25 -9.02
C THR A 93 -10.03 -1.24 -9.59
N ASN A 94 -10.70 -0.09 -9.68
CA ASN A 94 -12.04 0.01 -10.27
C ASN A 94 -12.03 0.13 -11.82
N ASN A 95 -10.92 0.52 -12.46
CA ASN A 95 -10.83 0.58 -13.93
C ASN A 95 -10.28 -0.70 -14.59
N ILE A 96 -9.61 -1.59 -13.86
CA ILE A 96 -9.13 -2.88 -14.40
C ILE A 96 -10.11 -4.05 -14.21
N GLY A 97 -11.37 -3.79 -13.85
CA GLY A 97 -12.43 -4.79 -13.91
C GLY A 97 -12.26 -6.02 -13.00
N ILE A 98 -11.48 -5.91 -11.92
CA ILE A 98 -11.37 -6.95 -10.89
C ILE A 98 -12.40 -6.73 -9.79
N GLY A 99 -13.67 -6.89 -10.17
CA GLY A 99 -14.79 -7.12 -9.25
C GLY A 99 -14.95 -8.60 -8.95
#